data_AF-A0A368G5U8-F1
#
_entry.id   AF-A0A368G5U8-F1
#
_cell.length_a   1.000
_cell.length_b   1.000
_cell.length_c   1.000
_cell.angle_alpha   90.00
_cell.angle_beta   90.00
_cell.angle_gamma   90.00
#
_symmetry.space_group_name_H-M   'P 1'
#
loop_
_entity.id
_entity.type
_entity.pdbx_description
1 polymer ?
#
loop_
_entity_poly.entity_id
_entity_poly.type
_entity_poly.pdbx_seq_one_letter_code
_entity_poly.pdbx_strand_id
1 'polypeptide(L)'
;MIVTQSQQHRCLQSAASIRLSKLKKMVVLAGFRIPYKKLFEDIADSDRLRVKALESEMERRGLTPPFTMESCKAFKLRKEQEDELKELSKNSIIEIGGESHGRVTRGQRSAALASRRRRGIIFEESSDEDEEVVEEREHMKQETQNMFKNLRGIVSDDADSD
;
A
#
# COMPACT_ATOMS: atom_id res chain seq x y z
N MET A 1 -53.27 32.42 -28.53
CA MET A 1 -52.08 31.62 -28.89
C MET A 1 -50.88 32.26 -28.23
N ILE A 2 -50.43 31.75 -27.08
CA ILE A 2 -49.29 32.29 -26.34
C ILE A 2 -48.09 31.42 -26.66
N VAL A 3 -47.14 31.98 -27.41
CA VAL A 3 -45.90 31.31 -27.80
C VAL A 3 -44.94 31.39 -26.62
N THR A 4 -44.79 30.31 -25.86
CA THR A 4 -43.75 30.19 -24.84
C THR A 4 -42.41 29.92 -25.53
N GLN A 5 -41.69 30.98 -25.87
CA GLN A 5 -40.26 30.88 -26.17
C GLN A 5 -39.52 30.56 -24.87
N SER A 6 -39.44 29.27 -24.56
CA SER A 6 -38.49 28.73 -23.60
C SER A 6 -37.09 28.97 -24.18
N GLN A 7 -36.48 30.07 -23.75
CA GLN A 7 -35.14 30.49 -24.14
C GLN A 7 -34.16 29.35 -23.90
N GLN A 8 -33.74 28.71 -24.98
CA GLN A 8 -32.57 27.86 -25.00
C GLN A 8 -31.34 28.76 -24.84
N HIS A 9 -30.98 29.11 -23.60
CA HIS A 9 -29.66 29.62 -23.27
C HIS A 9 -28.62 28.48 -23.30
N ARG A 10 -28.50 27.78 -24.43
CA ARG A 10 -27.29 27.02 -24.75
C ARG A 10 -26.29 28.02 -25.31
N CYS A 11 -25.57 28.68 -24.42
CA CYS A 11 -24.43 29.51 -24.78
C CYS A 11 -23.49 28.68 -25.67
N LEU A 12 -23.29 29.12 -26.92
CA LEU A 12 -22.34 28.51 -27.85
C LEU A 12 -20.94 28.69 -27.27
N GLN A 13 -20.49 27.74 -26.45
CA GLN A 13 -19.15 27.77 -25.89
C GLN A 13 -18.14 27.57 -27.02
N SER A 14 -17.10 28.41 -27.05
CA SER A 14 -15.98 28.24 -27.98
C SER A 14 -15.37 26.84 -27.78
N ALA A 15 -14.89 26.21 -28.86
CA ALA A 15 -14.21 24.92 -28.75
C ALA A 15 -13.03 24.96 -27.75
N ALA A 16 -12.39 26.12 -27.63
CA ALA A 16 -11.31 26.36 -26.67
C ALA A 16 -11.82 26.39 -25.21
N SER A 17 -12.97 27.03 -24.93
CA SER A 17 -13.62 27.02 -23.61
C SER A 17 -14.04 25.61 -23.18
N ILE A 18 -14.58 24.81 -24.13
CA ILE A 18 -14.94 23.40 -23.86
C ILE A 18 -13.69 22.60 -23.51
N ARG A 19 -12.60 22.75 -24.29
CA ARG A 19 -11.32 22.09 -24.02
C ARG A 19 -10.73 22.51 -22.67
N LEU A 20 -10.77 23.80 -22.34
CA LEU A 20 -10.31 24.32 -21.05
C LEU A 20 -11.08 23.70 -19.87
N SER A 21 -12.41 23.59 -20.00
CA SER A 21 -13.25 22.96 -18.99
C SER A 21 -12.94 21.47 -18.83
N LYS A 22 -12.71 20.75 -19.93
CA LYS A 22 -12.27 19.34 -19.90
C LYS A 22 -10.91 19.19 -19.23
N LEU A 23 -9.95 20.05 -19.58
CA LEU A 23 -8.60 20.01 -19.01
C LEU A 23 -8.62 20.28 -17.51
N LYS A 24 -9.41 21.26 -17.04
CA LYS A 24 -9.63 21.48 -15.59
C LYS A 24 -10.16 20.24 -14.88
N LYS A 25 -11.08 19.48 -15.49
CA LYS A 25 -11.54 18.20 -14.93
C LYS A 25 -10.40 17.17 -14.87
N MET A 26 -9.56 17.09 -15.90
CA MET A 26 -8.40 16.19 -15.91
C MET A 26 -7.40 16.52 -14.79
N VAL A 27 -7.15 17.81 -14.54
CA VAL A 27 -6.30 18.28 -13.44
C VAL A 27 -6.78 17.75 -12.09
N VAL A 28 -8.08 17.85 -11.83
CA VAL A 28 -8.68 17.35 -10.58
C VAL A 28 -8.56 15.83 -10.47
N LEU A 29 -8.77 15.11 -11.58
CA LEU A 29 -8.63 13.65 -11.62
C LEU A 29 -7.20 13.19 -11.38
N ALA A 30 -6.21 13.92 -11.89
CA ALA A 30 -4.80 13.69 -11.63
C ALA A 30 -4.39 14.04 -10.18
N GLY A 31 -5.30 14.59 -9.36
CA GLY A 31 -5.03 14.95 -7.97
C GLY A 31 -4.28 16.26 -7.80
N PHE A 32 -4.17 17.08 -8.85
CA PHE A 32 -3.50 18.37 -8.76
C PHE A 32 -4.40 19.43 -8.14
N ARG A 33 -3.85 20.18 -7.17
CA ARG A 33 -4.42 21.44 -6.70
C ARG A 33 -3.65 22.61 -7.32
N ILE A 34 -4.25 23.24 -8.33
CA ILE A 34 -3.67 24.38 -9.06
C ILE A 34 -4.43 25.66 -8.70
N PRO A 35 -3.75 26.72 -8.22
CA PRO A 35 -4.38 28.01 -7.99
C PRO A 35 -4.62 28.76 -9.31
N TYR A 36 -5.75 28.52 -9.97
CA TYR A 36 -6.06 29.08 -11.29
C TYR A 36 -6.02 30.61 -11.38
N LYS A 37 -6.38 31.32 -10.31
CA LYS A 37 -6.31 32.80 -10.29
C LYS A 37 -4.89 33.30 -10.52
N LYS A 38 -3.90 32.67 -9.86
CA LYS A 38 -2.48 32.99 -10.02
C LYS A 38 -1.93 32.51 -11.35
N LEU A 39 -2.37 31.34 -11.82
CA LEU A 39 -1.90 30.79 -13.09
C LEU A 39 -2.32 31.65 -14.30
N PHE A 40 -3.50 32.27 -14.24
CA PHE A 40 -4.07 33.06 -15.33
C PHE A 40 -3.96 34.56 -15.12
N GLU A 41 -3.19 35.03 -14.13
CA GLU A 41 -3.05 36.45 -13.80
C GLU A 41 -2.38 37.23 -14.94
N ASP A 42 -1.25 36.73 -15.45
CA ASP A 42 -0.47 37.35 -16.53
C ASP A 42 -0.96 36.99 -17.95
N ILE A 43 -2.04 36.21 -18.06
CA ILE A 43 -2.52 35.67 -19.32
C ILE A 43 -3.72 36.48 -19.80
N ALA A 44 -3.60 37.06 -21.00
CA ALA A 44 -4.70 37.73 -21.68
C ALA A 44 -5.96 36.85 -21.72
N ASP A 45 -7.16 37.46 -21.75
CA ASP A 45 -8.45 36.76 -21.68
C ASP A 45 -8.77 35.95 -22.95
N SER A 46 -7.98 34.90 -23.17
CA SER A 46 -8.04 34.00 -24.31
C SER A 46 -7.99 32.57 -23.81
N ASP A 47 -9.04 31.81 -24.11
CA ASP A 47 -9.15 30.40 -23.74
C ASP A 47 -7.98 29.57 -24.28
N ARG A 48 -7.48 29.90 -25.47
CA ARG A 48 -6.36 29.16 -26.09
C ARG A 48 -5.07 29.30 -25.28
N LEU A 49 -4.78 30.50 -24.80
CA LEU A 49 -3.60 30.76 -23.96
C LEU A 49 -3.75 30.08 -22.60
N ARG A 50 -4.95 30.13 -22.00
CA ARG A 50 -5.25 29.44 -20.75
C ARG A 50 -5.11 27.91 -20.85
N VAL A 51 -5.54 27.32 -21.97
CA VAL A 51 -5.33 25.90 -22.25
C VAL A 51 -3.84 25.59 -22.28
N LYS A 52 -3.05 26.33 -23.08
CA LYS A 52 -1.61 26.09 -23.21
C LYS A 52 -0.87 26.21 -21.87
N ALA A 53 -1.17 27.25 -21.09
CA ALA A 53 -0.57 27.43 -19.77
C ALA A 53 -0.94 26.28 -18.81
N LEU A 54 -2.17 25.78 -18.88
CA LEU A 54 -2.58 24.66 -18.06
C LEU A 54 -1.93 23.34 -18.49
N GLU A 55 -1.74 23.10 -19.79
CA GLU A 55 -1.01 21.95 -20.32
C GLU A 55 0.46 21.98 -19.85
N SER A 56 1.13 23.12 -19.96
CA SER A 56 2.51 23.30 -19.46
C SER A 56 2.61 23.13 -17.94
N GLU A 57 1.61 23.56 -17.18
CA GLU A 57 1.57 23.36 -15.72
C GLU A 57 1.41 21.88 -15.34
N MET A 58 0.63 21.11 -16.11
CA MET A 58 0.46 19.67 -15.92
C MET A 58 1.76 18.93 -16.25
N GLU A 59 2.42 19.32 -17.34
CA GLU A 59 3.74 18.79 -17.73
C GLU A 59 4.81 19.07 -16.68
N ARG A 60 4.86 20.30 -16.13
CA ARG A 60 5.78 20.67 -15.06
C ARG A 60 5.62 19.82 -13.81
N ARG A 61 4.40 19.32 -13.55
CA ARG A 61 4.10 18.42 -12.42
C ARG A 61 4.35 16.95 -12.73
N GLY A 62 4.85 16.64 -13.93
CA GLY A 62 5.26 15.30 -14.35
C GLY A 62 4.20 14.51 -15.11
N LEU A 63 3.07 15.12 -15.48
CA LEU A 63 2.08 14.47 -16.35
C LEU A 63 2.35 14.85 -17.81
N THR A 64 2.88 13.92 -18.59
CA THR A 64 3.16 14.11 -20.01
C THR A 64 1.90 13.91 -20.87
N PRO A 65 1.76 14.61 -22.02
CA PRO A 65 0.72 14.33 -22.99
C PRO A 65 0.80 12.86 -23.50
N PRO A 66 -0.33 12.23 -23.86
CA PRO A 66 -1.67 12.80 -23.96
C PRO A 66 -2.43 12.87 -22.63
N PHE A 67 -3.15 13.98 -22.38
CA PHE A 67 -3.98 14.19 -21.18
C PHE A 67 -5.33 13.45 -21.26
N THR A 68 -5.28 12.13 -21.25
CA THR A 68 -6.46 11.26 -21.23
C THR A 68 -6.95 11.01 -19.80
N MET A 69 -8.21 10.58 -19.66
CA MET A 69 -8.77 10.15 -18.37
C MET A 69 -7.92 9.08 -17.69
N GLU A 70 -7.45 8.11 -18.47
CA GLU A 70 -6.65 6.97 -17.99
C GLU A 70 -5.27 7.43 -17.53
N SER A 71 -4.58 8.28 -18.30
CA SER A 71 -3.28 8.83 -17.92
C SER A 71 -3.33 9.59 -16.58
N CYS A 72 -4.39 10.37 -16.36
CA CYS A 72 -4.57 11.14 -15.12
C CYS A 72 -4.81 10.22 -13.92
N LYS A 73 -5.65 9.19 -14.08
CA LYS A 73 -5.92 8.20 -13.04
C LYS A 73 -4.67 7.39 -12.70
N ALA A 74 -3.95 6.92 -13.72
CA ALA A 74 -2.72 6.17 -13.56
C ALA A 74 -1.63 7.01 -12.87
N PHE A 75 -1.50 8.29 -13.23
CA PHE A 75 -0.58 9.21 -12.55
C PHE A 75 -0.91 9.36 -11.07
N LYS A 76 -2.18 9.60 -10.75
CA LYS A 76 -2.63 9.72 -9.35
C LYS A 76 -2.31 8.44 -8.57
N LEU A 77 -2.63 7.27 -9.14
CA LEU A 77 -2.37 5.98 -8.51
C LEU A 77 -0.87 5.75 -8.27
N ARG A 78 -0.01 6.01 -9.27
CA ARG A 78 1.45 5.88 -9.12
C ARG A 78 1.98 6.78 -8.01
N LYS A 79 1.51 8.01 -7.94
CA LYS A 79 1.92 8.95 -6.91
C LYS A 79 1.51 8.48 -5.51
N GLU A 80 0.30 7.95 -5.36
CA GLU A 80 -0.18 7.39 -4.09
C GLU A 80 0.66 6.18 -3.66
N GLN A 81 1.03 5.30 -4.61
CA GLN A 81 1.93 4.18 -4.36
C GLN A 81 3.34 4.62 -3.95
N GLU A 82 3.88 5.66 -4.60
CA GLU A 82 5.17 6.25 -4.25
C GLU A 82 5.15 6.88 -2.85
N ASP A 83 4.06 7.57 -2.49
CA ASP A 83 3.87 8.16 -1.16
C ASP A 83 3.75 7.06 -0.08
N GLU A 84 3.04 5.96 -0.36
CA GLU A 84 2.96 4.79 0.53
C GLU A 84 4.33 4.12 0.72
N LEU A 85 5.07 3.87 -0.37
CA LEU A 85 6.40 3.28 -0.30
C LEU A 85 7.37 4.17 0.50
N LYS A 86 7.27 5.49 0.34
CA LYS A 86 8.07 6.45 1.12
C LYS A 86 7.71 6.41 2.60
N GLU A 87 6.44 6.24 2.94
CA GLU A 87 6.01 6.12 4.34
C GLU A 87 6.46 4.79 4.96
N LEU A 88 6.38 3.68 4.21
CA LEU A 88 6.92 2.38 4.63
C LEU A 88 8.45 2.45 4.83
N SER A 89 9.16 3.19 3.99
CA SER A 89 10.60 3.43 4.15
C SER A 89 10.94 4.17 5.44
N LYS A 90 10.16 5.18 5.85
CA LYS A 90 10.35 5.86 7.16
C LYS A 90 10.11 4.92 8.34
N ASN A 91 9.18 3.98 8.19
CA ASN A 91 8.73 3.07 9.23
C ASN A 91 9.42 1.69 9.17
N SER A 92 10.60 1.61 8.54
CA SER A 92 11.35 0.36 8.43
C SER A 92 11.96 -0.06 9.78
N ILE A 93 11.36 -1.07 10.41
CA ILE A 93 11.80 -1.63 11.71
C ILE A 93 12.99 -2.60 11.54
N ILE A 94 13.01 -3.31 10.41
CA ILE A 94 14.05 -4.29 10.10
C ILE A 94 15.02 -3.63 9.12
N GLU A 95 16.13 -3.15 9.65
CA GLU A 95 17.26 -2.73 8.82
C GLU A 95 17.89 -3.97 8.19
N ILE A 96 17.51 -4.26 6.95
CA ILE A 96 18.22 -5.23 6.11
C ILE A 96 19.56 -4.58 5.70
N GLY A 97 20.51 -4.52 6.62
CA GLY A 97 21.80 -3.86 6.38
C GLY A 97 22.46 -3.19 7.59
N GLY A 98 21.77 -3.06 8.73
CA GLY A 98 22.39 -2.69 10.01
C GLY A 98 22.82 -1.23 10.19
N GLU A 99 22.15 -0.28 9.56
CA GLU A 99 22.35 1.14 9.87
C GLU A 99 21.44 1.57 11.03
N SER A 100 21.81 1.16 12.23
CA SER A 100 21.10 1.52 13.47
C SER A 100 20.98 3.04 13.54
N HIS A 101 19.80 3.61 13.33
CA HIS A 101 19.59 5.07 13.37
C HIS A 101 19.59 5.65 14.81
N GLY A 102 20.42 5.07 15.69
CA GLY A 102 20.82 5.56 17.00
C GLY A 102 22.14 4.93 17.45
N ARG A 103 22.90 5.58 18.34
CA ARG A 103 24.22 5.07 18.80
C ARG A 103 24.05 3.78 19.58
N VAL A 104 24.38 2.65 18.95
CA VAL A 104 24.44 1.34 19.60
C VAL A 104 25.54 1.34 20.65
N THR A 105 25.20 1.11 21.91
CA THR A 105 26.11 1.06 23.06
C THR A 105 26.68 -0.35 23.27
N ARG A 106 27.80 -0.48 24.02
CA ARG A 106 28.48 -1.77 24.24
C ARG A 106 27.55 -2.86 24.82
N GLY A 107 26.55 -2.50 25.62
CA GLY A 107 25.55 -3.43 26.16
C GLY A 107 24.57 -3.98 25.12
N GLN A 108 24.25 -3.20 24.08
CA GLN A 108 23.32 -3.63 23.03
C GLN A 108 23.95 -4.70 22.11
N ARG A 109 25.28 -4.68 21.94
CA ARG A 109 25.99 -5.68 21.12
C ARG A 109 26.11 -7.05 21.81
N SER A 110 26.36 -7.07 23.12
CA SER A 110 26.45 -8.33 23.87
C SER A 110 25.10 -9.05 23.99
N ALA A 111 23.99 -8.31 24.09
CA ALA A 111 22.65 -8.90 24.11
C ALA A 111 22.23 -9.53 22.76
N ALA A 112 22.59 -8.90 21.63
CA ALA A 112 22.32 -9.44 20.30
C ALA A 112 23.03 -10.79 20.05
N LEU A 113 24.26 -10.94 20.53
CA LEU A 113 25.03 -12.18 20.45
C LEU A 113 24.46 -13.31 21.32
N ALA A 114 23.90 -13.00 22.49
CA ALA A 114 23.23 -13.98 23.34
C ALA A 114 21.88 -14.46 22.76
N SER A 115 21.16 -13.60 22.03
CA SER A 115 19.87 -13.97 21.43
C SER A 115 20.01 -14.84 20.18
N ARG A 116 21.11 -14.73 19.42
CA ARG A 116 21.31 -15.53 18.19
C ARG A 116 21.61 -17.00 18.49
N ARG A 117 22.10 -17.34 19.68
CA ARG A 117 22.23 -18.72 20.16
C ARG A 117 20.90 -19.36 20.60
N ARG A 118 19.79 -18.59 20.64
CA ARG A 118 18.45 -19.03 21.09
C ARG A 118 17.37 -19.08 20.00
N ARG A 119 17.68 -18.70 18.75
CA ARG A 119 16.75 -18.90 17.62
C ARG A 119 17.08 -20.21 16.91
N GLY A 120 16.57 -21.31 17.48
CA GLY A 120 16.21 -22.45 16.67
C GLY A 120 14.91 -22.15 15.92
N ILE A 121 14.77 -22.81 14.76
CA ILE A 121 13.55 -22.99 13.98
C ILE A 121 13.15 -21.79 13.10
N ILE A 122 13.74 -21.74 11.90
CA ILE A 122 12.96 -21.55 10.67
C ILE A 122 13.20 -22.81 9.82
N PHE A 123 12.09 -23.52 9.67
CA PHE A 123 11.77 -24.68 8.83
C PHE A 123 12.44 -24.68 7.45
N GLU A 124 13.31 -25.66 7.24
CA GLU A 124 13.61 -26.26 5.94
C GLU A 124 13.43 -27.77 6.13
N GLU A 125 12.19 -28.25 6.09
CA GLU A 125 11.90 -29.69 6.05
C GLU A 125 11.98 -30.13 4.58
N SER A 126 13.22 -30.32 4.15
CA SER A 126 13.57 -31.26 3.11
C SER A 126 14.27 -32.43 3.79
N SER A 127 13.93 -33.63 3.35
CA SER A 127 14.61 -34.91 3.56
C SER A 127 14.25 -35.74 4.78
N ASP A 128 13.71 -36.91 4.41
CA ASP A 128 13.95 -38.25 4.94
C ASP A 128 13.55 -38.58 6.38
N GLU A 129 12.77 -39.64 6.47
CA GLU A 129 12.30 -40.28 7.70
C GLU A 129 13.49 -40.90 8.46
N ASP A 130 13.93 -40.24 9.54
CA ASP A 130 14.89 -40.79 10.51
C ASP A 130 14.15 -41.39 11.73
N GLU A 131 14.28 -42.72 11.92
CA GLU A 131 13.57 -43.51 12.94
C GLU A 131 13.82 -43.08 14.40
N GLU A 132 14.85 -42.28 14.71
CA GLU A 132 15.15 -41.83 16.09
C GLU A 132 14.13 -40.80 16.63
N VAL A 133 13.47 -40.01 15.78
CA VAL A 133 12.48 -39.00 16.22
C VAL A 133 11.16 -39.66 16.66
N VAL A 134 10.91 -40.89 16.20
CA VAL A 134 9.73 -41.68 16.55
C VAL A 134 9.85 -42.21 17.98
N GLU A 135 11.04 -42.68 18.38
CA GLU A 135 11.32 -43.22 19.73
C GLU A 135 11.15 -42.16 20.84
N GLU A 136 11.67 -40.94 20.65
CA GLU A 136 11.48 -39.86 21.63
C GLU A 136 10.00 -39.44 21.76
N ARG A 137 9.26 -39.45 20.64
CA ARG A 137 7.84 -39.12 20.64
C ARG A 137 7.02 -40.19 21.37
N GLU A 138 7.36 -41.46 21.22
CA GLU A 138 6.70 -42.57 21.92
C GLU A 138 7.01 -42.57 23.41
N HIS A 139 8.26 -42.28 23.81
CA HIS A 139 8.61 -42.14 25.23
C HIS A 139 7.82 -41.00 25.91
N MET A 140 7.65 -39.86 25.22
CA MET A 140 6.91 -38.71 25.75
C MET A 140 5.39 -38.98 25.85
N LYS A 141 4.84 -39.83 24.97
CA LYS A 141 3.44 -40.30 25.06
C LYS A 141 3.24 -41.26 26.24
N GLN A 142 4.18 -42.17 26.47
CA GLN A 142 4.12 -43.11 27.59
C GLN A 142 4.23 -42.39 28.94
N GLU A 143 5.11 -41.39 29.04
CA GLU A 143 5.26 -40.60 30.26
C GLU A 143 4.01 -39.77 30.56
N THR A 144 3.41 -39.15 29.54
CA THR A 144 2.14 -38.41 29.71
C THR A 144 0.99 -39.35 30.08
N GLN A 145 0.86 -40.53 29.47
CA GLN A 145 -0.13 -41.54 29.89
C GLN A 145 0.07 -41.99 31.35
N ASN A 146 1.32 -42.14 31.80
CA ASN A 146 1.62 -42.50 33.18
C ASN A 146 1.30 -41.38 34.18
N MET A 147 1.46 -40.12 33.78
CA MET A 147 1.21 -38.94 34.62
C MET A 147 -0.29 -38.75 34.95
N PHE A 148 -1.18 -39.14 34.04
CA PHE A 148 -2.63 -39.10 34.24
C PHE A 148 -3.23 -40.43 34.70
N LYS A 149 -2.40 -41.43 35.05
CA LYS A 149 -2.85 -42.76 35.48
C LYS A 149 -3.73 -42.72 36.73
N ASN A 150 -3.50 -41.76 37.63
CA ASN A 150 -4.31 -41.56 38.85
C ASN A 150 -5.70 -40.95 38.59
N LEU A 151 -5.96 -40.51 37.36
CA LEU A 151 -7.23 -39.92 36.91
C LEU A 151 -8.03 -40.89 36.02
N ARG A 152 -7.47 -42.06 35.72
CA ARG A 152 -8.05 -43.14 34.90
C ARG A 152 -9.11 -43.87 35.73
N GLY A 153 -10.35 -43.38 35.67
CA GLY A 153 -11.49 -43.81 36.50
C GLY A 153 -12.38 -42.64 36.94
N ILE A 154 -11.90 -41.40 36.81
CA ILE A 154 -12.72 -40.18 36.97
C ILE A 154 -13.31 -39.77 35.61
N VAL A 155 -12.55 -39.97 34.53
CA VAL A 155 -13.00 -39.79 33.15
C VAL A 155 -13.25 -41.17 32.56
N SER A 156 -14.51 -41.60 32.51
CA SER A 156 -14.93 -42.80 31.79
C SER A 156 -14.90 -42.50 30.29
N ASP A 157 -13.94 -43.08 29.59
CA ASP A 157 -13.95 -43.16 28.13
C ASP A 157 -14.46 -44.56 27.75
N ASP A 158 -15.79 -44.72 27.86
CA ASP A 158 -16.53 -45.84 27.32
C ASP A 158 -16.80 -45.52 25.84
N ALA A 159 -15.82 -45.85 24.99
CA ALA A 159 -15.98 -45.90 23.55
C ALA A 159 -15.62 -47.32 23.09
N ASP A 160 -16.61 -48.21 23.27
CA ASP A 160 -16.59 -49.62 22.90
C ASP A 160 -16.93 -49.85 21.40
N SER A 161 -16.53 -51.03 20.92
CA SER A 161 -17.03 -51.77 19.74
C SER A 161 -16.38 -51.43 18.37
N ASP A 162 -15.86 -52.37 17.55
CA ASP A 162 -15.96 -53.84 17.40
C ASP A 162 -14.65 -54.39 16.76
#